data_AF-A0A929D637-F1
#
_entry.id   AF-A0A929D637-F1
#
_cell.length_a   1.000
_cell.length_b   1.000
_cell.length_c   1.000
_cell.angle_alpha   90.00
_cell.angle_beta   90.00
_cell.angle_gamma   90.00
#
_symmetry.space_group_name_H-M   'P 1'
#
loop_
_entity.id
_entity.type
_entity.pdbx_description
1 polymer ?
#
loop_
_entity_poly.entity_id
_entity_poly.type
_entity_poly.pdbx_seq_one_letter_code
_entity_poly.pdbx_strand_id
1 'polypeptide(L)'
;MHSDLIAMLKRRGFEVMAANPRDKLFFPKDRHNNFENEIYEILKKYSFRIFMRDVIKNRKSFCVDDLMKYVSREWVETYINFLLERNIVENIKDDFYRLNKKSVFSFGETLEWFVAQIFEREFSSTAMWGVRLRGGKSGGDYDVIASFEQRIAYIEVKSSPPANVEEKEIVSFLERSEELAPSLAIFLEDTQLRMKDKIVPFFENAVKEKGLVVKRLREEIFGIGSKVYITNSKRDVVSNLAFCVKHHLTSGSFV
;
A
#
# COMPACT_ATOMS: atom_id res chain seq x y z
N MET A 1 -1.98 -21.03 -1.98
CA MET A 1 -3.41 -20.71 -2.19
C MET A 1 -3.54 -19.45 -3.07
N HIS A 2 -3.18 -19.52 -4.35
CA HIS A 2 -3.45 -18.43 -5.31
C HIS A 2 -3.94 -18.95 -6.68
N SER A 3 -4.30 -20.22 -6.77
CA SER A 3 -4.59 -20.90 -8.06
C SER A 3 -5.64 -20.17 -8.88
N ASP A 4 -6.68 -19.66 -8.22
CA ASP A 4 -7.82 -19.06 -8.91
C ASP A 4 -7.49 -17.67 -9.45
N LEU A 5 -6.80 -16.85 -8.65
CA LEU A 5 -6.35 -15.53 -9.08
C LEU A 5 -5.33 -15.63 -10.23
N ILE A 6 -4.40 -16.59 -10.17
CA ILE A 6 -3.46 -16.87 -11.28
C ILE A 6 -4.24 -17.29 -12.54
N ALA A 7 -5.25 -18.14 -12.40
CA ALA A 7 -6.08 -18.55 -13.54
C ALA A 7 -6.89 -17.37 -14.12
N MET A 8 -7.38 -16.46 -13.28
CA MET A 8 -8.08 -15.24 -13.71
C MET A 8 -7.16 -14.30 -14.51
N LEU A 9 -5.90 -14.17 -14.10
CA LEU A 9 -4.88 -13.40 -14.83
C LEU A 9 -4.51 -14.08 -16.16
N LYS A 10 -4.32 -15.40 -16.15
CA LYS A 10 -4.02 -16.19 -17.36
C LYS A 10 -5.10 -16.06 -18.43
N ARG A 11 -6.37 -16.09 -18.05
CA ARG A 11 -7.51 -15.87 -18.97
C ARG A 11 -7.54 -14.48 -19.59
N ARG A 12 -6.89 -13.49 -18.96
CA ARG A 12 -6.73 -12.13 -19.48
C ARG A 12 -5.44 -11.94 -20.29
N GLY A 13 -4.67 -13.01 -20.51
CA GLY A 13 -3.42 -12.97 -21.26
C GLY A 13 -2.17 -12.69 -20.43
N PHE A 14 -2.28 -12.68 -19.09
CA PHE A 14 -1.14 -12.43 -18.20
C PHE A 14 -0.54 -13.72 -17.63
N GLU A 15 0.78 -13.71 -17.48
CA GLU A 15 1.51 -14.74 -16.75
C GLU A 15 2.20 -14.12 -15.54
N VAL A 16 2.02 -14.74 -14.37
CA VAL A 16 2.66 -14.30 -13.13
C VAL A 16 4.11 -14.80 -13.12
N MET A 17 5.05 -13.87 -13.27
CA MET A 17 6.48 -14.16 -13.27
C MET A 17 7.07 -14.17 -11.85
N ALA A 18 6.57 -13.30 -10.98
CA ALA A 18 6.95 -13.20 -9.58
C ALA A 18 5.81 -12.57 -8.76
N ALA A 19 5.69 -12.97 -7.49
CA ALA A 19 4.76 -12.38 -6.53
C ALA A 19 5.25 -12.65 -5.10
N ASN A 20 4.77 -11.84 -4.16
CA ASN A 20 4.99 -11.94 -2.71
C ASN A 20 6.48 -11.88 -2.28
N PRO A 21 7.28 -10.91 -2.76
CA PRO A 21 8.73 -10.86 -2.52
C PRO A 21 9.11 -10.49 -1.08
N ARG A 22 9.44 -11.47 -0.23
CA ARG A 22 9.72 -11.22 1.20
C ARG A 22 11.09 -10.61 1.53
N ASP A 23 12.00 -10.48 0.55
CA ASP A 23 13.40 -10.02 0.76
C ASP A 23 13.54 -8.59 1.25
N LYS A 24 12.54 -7.76 0.98
CA LYS A 24 12.56 -6.33 1.26
C LYS A 24 11.58 -5.88 2.35
N LEU A 25 10.83 -6.82 2.94
CA LEU A 25 10.04 -6.54 4.14
C LEU A 25 10.97 -6.09 5.26
N PHE A 26 10.56 -5.12 6.09
CA PHE A 26 11.41 -4.67 7.20
C PHE A 26 11.64 -5.75 8.28
N PHE A 27 10.83 -6.80 8.26
CA PHE A 27 10.88 -7.90 9.21
C PHE A 27 11.40 -9.22 8.60
N PRO A 28 11.80 -10.20 9.43
CA PRO A 28 12.38 -11.46 8.96
C PRO A 28 11.38 -12.36 8.21
N LYS A 29 11.87 -13.15 7.26
CA LYS A 29 11.04 -14.06 6.47
C LYS A 29 10.52 -15.26 7.28
N ASP A 30 11.32 -15.75 8.22
CA ASP A 30 11.19 -17.09 8.83
C ASP A 30 10.49 -17.08 10.19
N ARG A 31 9.63 -16.09 10.45
CA ARG A 31 8.92 -15.95 11.72
C ARG A 31 7.52 -16.57 11.62
N HIS A 32 7.09 -17.24 12.69
CA HIS A 32 5.79 -17.90 12.80
C HIS A 32 4.59 -16.95 12.61
N ASN A 33 3.42 -17.47 12.25
CA ASN A 33 2.18 -16.71 12.00
C ASN A 33 1.82 -15.67 13.07
N ASN A 34 2.11 -15.95 14.35
CA ASN A 34 1.83 -15.00 15.44
C ASN A 34 2.60 -13.67 15.29
N PHE A 35 3.83 -13.72 14.81
CA PHE A 35 4.64 -12.53 14.61
C PHE A 35 4.08 -11.65 13.48
N GLU A 36 3.67 -12.25 12.36
CA GLU A 36 3.03 -11.50 11.28
C GLU A 36 1.71 -10.87 11.74
N ASN A 37 0.97 -11.52 12.63
CA ASN A 37 -0.24 -10.95 13.22
C ASN A 37 0.06 -9.69 14.03
N GLU A 38 1.10 -9.71 14.87
CA GLU A 38 1.51 -8.52 15.63
C GLU A 38 1.94 -7.38 14.71
N ILE A 39 2.72 -7.69 13.67
CA ILE A 39 3.14 -6.71 12.66
C ILE A 39 1.93 -6.14 11.91
N TYR A 40 0.99 -7.00 11.51
CA TYR A 40 -0.25 -6.57 10.87
C TYR A 40 -1.06 -5.60 11.76
N GLU A 41 -1.25 -5.95 13.04
CA GLU A 41 -2.03 -5.13 13.97
C GLU A 41 -1.36 -3.77 14.23
N ILE A 42 -0.05 -3.73 14.44
CA ILE A 42 0.63 -2.45 14.67
C ILE A 42 0.67 -1.58 13.40
N LEU A 43 0.76 -2.20 12.21
CA LEU A 43 0.74 -1.49 10.93
C LEU A 43 -0.60 -0.84 10.61
N LYS A 44 -1.71 -1.21 11.26
CA LYS A 44 -2.98 -0.46 11.18
C LYS A 44 -2.81 0.99 11.64
N LYS A 45 -1.89 1.26 12.58
CA LYS A 45 -1.60 2.60 13.09
C LYS A 45 -0.77 3.40 12.09
N TYR A 46 -1.34 4.50 11.57
CA TYR A 46 -0.62 5.41 10.67
C TYR A 46 0.67 5.95 11.31
N SER A 47 0.64 6.29 12.60
CA SER A 47 1.84 6.77 13.32
C SER A 47 2.99 5.77 13.29
N PHE A 48 2.71 4.47 13.40
CA PHE A 48 3.75 3.43 13.31
C PHE A 48 4.32 3.36 11.89
N ARG A 49 3.48 3.47 10.85
CA ARG A 49 3.96 3.48 9.46
C ARG A 49 4.85 4.69 9.17
N ILE A 50 4.49 5.89 9.63
CA ILE A 50 5.36 7.07 9.52
C ILE A 50 6.69 6.83 10.25
N PHE A 51 6.64 6.35 11.49
CA PHE A 51 7.81 6.04 12.30
C PHE A 51 8.75 5.06 11.56
N MET A 52 8.21 3.99 10.97
CA MET A 52 9.01 3.02 10.21
C MET A 52 9.67 3.64 8.97
N ARG A 53 9.02 4.60 8.29
CA ARG A 53 9.66 5.34 7.20
C ARG A 53 10.89 6.11 7.67
N ASP A 54 10.80 6.77 8.83
CA ASP A 54 11.92 7.52 9.41
C ASP A 54 13.04 6.59 9.90
N VAL A 55 12.70 5.42 10.48
CA VAL A 55 13.66 4.35 10.81
C VAL A 55 14.40 3.87 9.55
N ILE A 56 13.68 3.58 8.46
CA ILE A 56 14.29 3.08 7.21
C ILE A 56 15.17 4.17 6.55
N LYS A 57 14.74 5.43 6.62
CA LYS A 57 15.54 6.57 6.15
C LYS A 57 16.87 6.66 6.91
N ASN A 58 16.84 6.48 8.22
CA ASN A 58 18.01 6.53 9.10
C ASN A 58 18.58 5.13 9.44
N ARG A 59 18.32 4.12 8.60
CA ARG A 59 18.54 2.69 8.89
C ARG A 59 19.92 2.29 9.39
N LYS A 60 20.96 3.09 9.14
CA LYS A 60 22.34 2.81 9.54
C LYS A 60 22.62 3.15 11.00
N SER A 61 21.98 4.19 11.52
CA SER A 61 22.14 4.71 12.88
C SER A 61 21.05 5.76 13.14
N PHE A 62 20.28 5.62 14.20
CA PHE A 62 19.29 6.59 14.65
C PHE A 62 19.11 6.56 16.17
N CYS A 63 18.69 7.67 16.76
CA CYS A 63 18.24 7.75 18.15
C CYS A 63 16.76 8.16 18.23
N VAL A 64 16.22 8.31 19.44
CA VAL A 64 14.83 8.74 19.68
C VAL A 64 14.54 10.09 19.01
N ASP A 65 15.45 11.06 19.16
CA ASP A 65 15.24 12.43 18.68
C ASP A 65 15.13 12.51 17.15
N ASP A 66 15.79 11.60 16.41
CA ASP A 66 15.70 11.51 14.95
C ASP A 66 14.28 11.14 14.46
N LEU A 67 13.45 10.55 15.33
CA LEU A 67 12.15 9.95 14.99
C LEU A 67 10.95 10.74 15.56
N MET A 68 11.21 11.83 16.29
CA MET A 68 10.18 12.62 16.97
C MET A 68 9.43 13.62 16.08
N LYS A 69 9.70 13.63 14.76
CA LYS A 69 9.10 14.61 13.85
C LYS A 69 7.57 14.54 13.78
N TYR A 70 7.01 13.34 13.85
CA TYR A 70 5.57 13.10 13.68
C TYR A 70 4.94 12.29 14.82
N VAL A 71 5.75 11.77 15.73
CA VAL A 71 5.35 10.85 16.78
C VAL A 71 5.94 11.36 18.09
N SER A 72 5.17 11.33 19.18
CA SER A 72 5.66 11.76 20.49
C SER A 72 6.76 10.83 20.99
N ARG A 73 7.62 11.33 21.89
CA ARG A 73 8.71 10.57 22.51
C ARG A 73 8.23 9.23 23.09
N GLU A 74 7.16 9.26 23.89
CA GLU A 74 6.54 8.08 24.51
C GLU A 74 6.22 6.98 23.47
N TRP A 75 5.61 7.37 22.34
CA TRP A 75 5.29 6.43 21.26
C TRP A 75 6.52 5.97 20.48
N VAL A 76 7.51 6.84 20.27
CA VAL A 76 8.79 6.48 19.63
C VAL A 76 9.50 5.41 20.47
N GLU A 77 9.63 5.62 21.78
CA GLU A 77 10.24 4.66 22.71
C GLU A 77 9.47 3.33 22.74
N THR A 78 8.14 3.40 22.79
CA THR A 78 7.26 2.21 22.70
C THR A 78 7.51 1.44 21.40
N TYR A 79 7.62 2.13 20.26
CA TYR A 79 7.86 1.49 18.98
C TYR A 79 9.29 0.94 18.84
N ILE A 80 10.30 1.62 19.36
CA ILE A 80 11.68 1.11 19.41
C ILE A 80 11.73 -0.18 20.23
N ASN A 81 11.14 -0.20 21.43
CA ASN A 81 11.07 -1.40 22.26
C ASN A 81 10.38 -2.55 21.54
N PHE A 82 9.25 -2.28 20.89
CA PHE A 82 8.56 -3.27 20.05
C PHE A 82 9.48 -3.86 18.97
N LEU A 83 10.27 -3.04 18.29
CA LEU A 83 11.21 -3.49 17.25
C LEU A 83 12.42 -4.26 17.83
N LEU A 84 12.92 -3.88 19.00
CA LEU A 84 14.06 -4.52 19.69
C LEU A 84 13.70 -5.93 20.12
N GLU A 85 12.57 -6.10 20.81
CA GLU A 85 12.05 -7.42 21.25
C GLU A 85 11.92 -8.42 20.09
N ARG A 86 11.75 -7.90 18.87
CA ARG A 86 11.50 -8.65 17.65
C ARG A 86 12.74 -8.84 16.78
N ASN A 87 13.89 -8.32 17.21
CA ASN A 87 15.15 -8.29 16.45
C ASN A 87 14.97 -7.65 15.06
N ILE A 88 14.11 -6.64 14.93
CA ILE A 88 14.00 -5.84 13.71
C ILE A 88 15.08 -4.76 13.71
N VAL A 89 15.35 -4.19 14.87
CA VAL A 89 16.45 -3.26 15.12
C VAL A 89 17.35 -3.83 16.22
N GLU A 90 18.58 -3.33 16.30
CA GLU A 90 19.55 -3.62 17.36
C GLU A 90 20.05 -2.33 17.98
N ASN A 91 20.37 -2.35 19.28
CA ASN A 91 21.10 -1.27 19.94
C ASN A 91 22.59 -1.43 19.63
N ILE A 92 23.23 -0.37 19.11
CA ILE A 92 24.63 -0.41 18.71
C ILE A 92 25.56 0.27 19.73
N LYS A 93 25.14 1.36 20.39
CA LYS A 93 25.86 2.11 21.44
C LYS A 93 25.01 3.26 21.97
N ASP A 94 25.07 3.60 23.26
CA ASP A 94 24.56 4.85 23.86
C ASP A 94 23.21 5.33 23.29
N ASP A 95 22.19 4.46 23.32
CA ASP A 95 20.83 4.72 22.80
C ASP A 95 20.72 5.00 21.29
N PHE A 96 21.74 4.62 20.52
CA PHE A 96 21.68 4.52 19.06
C PHE A 96 21.28 3.11 18.63
N TYR A 97 20.45 3.08 17.59
CA TYR A 97 19.86 1.88 17.03
C TYR A 97 20.16 1.76 15.54
N ARG A 98 20.10 0.54 15.02
CA ARG A 98 20.26 0.23 13.60
C ARG A 98 19.22 -0.78 13.15
N LEU A 99 18.75 -0.65 11.91
CA LEU A 99 17.89 -1.67 11.29
C LEU A 99 18.73 -2.91 10.95
N ASN A 100 18.33 -4.08 11.44
CA ASN A 100 19.09 -5.32 11.23
C ASN A 100 19.16 -5.72 9.76
N LYS A 101 18.08 -5.48 9.02
CA LYS A 101 17.96 -5.91 7.63
C LYS A 101 18.46 -4.83 6.66
N LYS A 102 19.67 -5.05 6.15
CA LYS A 102 20.38 -4.12 5.25
C LYS A 102 19.75 -3.97 3.86
N SER A 103 18.94 -4.93 3.42
CA SER A 103 18.26 -4.91 2.11
C SER A 103 17.05 -3.99 2.05
N VAL A 104 16.65 -3.37 3.16
CA VAL A 104 15.45 -2.54 3.27
C VAL A 104 15.83 -1.08 3.06
N PHE A 105 15.38 -0.50 1.96
CA PHE A 105 15.64 0.91 1.59
C PHE A 105 14.37 1.75 1.52
N SER A 106 13.22 1.09 1.53
CA SER A 106 11.91 1.69 1.34
C SER A 106 10.90 0.97 2.24
N PHE A 107 9.84 1.69 2.60
CA PHE A 107 8.68 1.10 3.29
C PHE A 107 7.65 0.52 2.33
N GLY A 108 7.76 0.84 1.03
CA GLY A 108 6.78 0.49 -0.02
C GLY A 108 6.48 -1.00 -0.04
N GLU A 109 7.50 -1.84 -0.08
CA GLU A 109 7.30 -3.30 -0.15
C GLU A 109 6.58 -3.87 1.09
N THR A 110 6.77 -3.26 2.26
CA THR A 110 6.02 -3.69 3.46
C THR A 110 4.59 -3.15 3.46
N LEU A 111 4.38 -1.97 2.90
CA LEU A 111 3.06 -1.39 2.75
C LEU A 111 2.22 -2.18 1.72
N GLU A 112 2.81 -2.65 0.63
CA GLU A 112 2.20 -3.59 -0.32
C GLU A 112 1.76 -4.88 0.39
N TRP A 113 2.66 -5.52 1.15
CA TRP A 113 2.33 -6.70 1.96
C TRP A 113 1.18 -6.40 2.94
N PHE A 114 1.22 -5.27 3.63
CA PHE A 114 0.18 -4.88 4.59
C PHE A 114 -1.18 -4.74 3.91
N VAL A 115 -1.25 -4.09 2.75
CA VAL A 115 -2.49 -3.96 1.98
C VAL A 115 -2.99 -5.32 1.51
N ALA A 116 -2.12 -6.21 1.04
CA ALA A 116 -2.52 -7.58 0.71
C ALA A 116 -3.08 -8.33 1.92
N GLN A 117 -2.48 -8.16 3.11
CA GLN A 117 -3.00 -8.72 4.36
C GLN A 117 -4.37 -8.17 4.75
N ILE A 118 -4.68 -6.90 4.48
CA ILE A 118 -6.04 -6.35 4.69
C ILE A 118 -7.04 -7.11 3.80
N PHE A 119 -6.72 -7.34 2.54
CA PHE A 119 -7.61 -8.09 1.64
C PHE A 119 -7.81 -9.54 2.12
N GLU A 120 -6.75 -10.21 2.54
CA GLU A 120 -6.82 -11.58 3.05
C GLU A 120 -7.63 -11.68 4.35
N ARG A 121 -7.37 -10.80 5.31
CA ARG A 121 -7.90 -10.91 6.68
C ARG A 121 -9.27 -10.27 6.84
N GLU A 122 -9.49 -9.12 6.21
CA GLU A 122 -10.69 -8.31 6.42
C GLU A 122 -11.73 -8.53 5.32
N PHE A 123 -11.30 -8.89 4.10
CA PHE A 123 -12.19 -9.09 2.94
C PHE A 123 -12.25 -10.53 2.45
N SER A 124 -11.65 -11.48 3.18
CA SER A 124 -11.62 -12.92 2.82
C SER A 124 -11.21 -13.16 1.36
N SER A 125 -10.31 -12.33 0.86
CA SER A 125 -9.89 -12.28 -0.54
C SER A 125 -8.52 -12.92 -0.69
N THR A 126 -8.28 -13.66 -1.77
CA THR A 126 -6.91 -14.05 -2.11
C THR A 126 -6.16 -12.83 -2.66
N ALA A 127 -4.96 -12.54 -2.17
CA ALA A 127 -4.16 -11.42 -2.63
C ALA A 127 -2.73 -11.83 -3.01
N MET A 128 -2.14 -11.13 -3.98
CA MET A 128 -0.73 -11.18 -4.31
C MET A 128 -0.19 -9.75 -4.28
N TRP A 129 1.07 -9.57 -3.89
CA TRP A 129 1.72 -8.26 -3.84
C TRP A 129 3.10 -8.27 -4.48
N GLY A 130 3.62 -7.11 -4.88
CA GLY A 130 4.86 -7.00 -5.64
C GLY A 130 4.86 -7.88 -6.88
N VAL A 131 3.77 -7.83 -7.66
CA VAL A 131 3.45 -8.79 -8.72
C VAL A 131 4.07 -8.36 -10.04
N ARG A 132 4.93 -9.21 -10.59
CA ARG A 132 5.44 -9.05 -11.95
C ARG A 132 4.63 -9.87 -12.93
N LEU A 133 4.02 -9.19 -13.90
CA LEU A 133 3.25 -9.83 -14.96
C LEU A 133 3.98 -9.76 -16.29
N ARG A 134 3.94 -10.86 -17.06
CA ARG A 134 4.26 -10.89 -18.49
C ARG A 134 2.96 -10.86 -19.29
N GLY A 135 2.99 -10.23 -20.46
CA GLY A 135 1.83 -10.13 -21.37
C GLY A 135 1.23 -8.73 -21.47
N GLY A 136 1.64 -7.81 -20.59
CA GLY A 136 1.30 -6.40 -20.68
C GLY A 136 2.24 -5.58 -21.58
N LYS A 137 1.73 -4.50 -22.14
CA LYS A 137 2.42 -3.43 -22.86
C LYS A 137 2.89 -2.33 -21.93
N SER A 138 2.15 -2.07 -20.84
CA SER A 138 2.57 -1.13 -19.81
C SER A 138 3.70 -1.77 -19.01
N GLY A 139 4.79 -1.01 -18.83
CA GLY A 139 5.91 -1.45 -18.00
C GLY A 139 5.59 -1.35 -16.51
N GLY A 140 6.37 -2.06 -15.69
CA GLY A 140 6.31 -1.97 -14.23
C GLY A 140 5.68 -3.20 -13.56
N ASP A 141 5.83 -3.24 -12.25
CA ASP A 141 5.23 -4.26 -11.39
C ASP A 141 3.87 -3.73 -10.85
N TYR A 142 2.99 -4.63 -10.43
CA TYR A 142 1.70 -4.32 -9.81
C TYR A 142 1.80 -4.50 -8.30
N ASP A 143 1.53 -3.44 -7.56
CA ASP A 143 1.71 -3.41 -6.10
C ASP A 143 0.87 -4.46 -5.38
N VAL A 144 -0.46 -4.47 -5.56
CA VAL A 144 -1.34 -5.52 -5.00
C VAL A 144 -2.44 -5.88 -5.99
N ILE A 145 -2.62 -7.19 -6.22
CA ILE A 145 -3.74 -7.75 -6.98
C ILE A 145 -4.51 -8.70 -6.07
N ALA A 146 -5.82 -8.50 -5.93
CA ALA A 146 -6.67 -9.35 -5.11
C ALA A 146 -7.87 -9.88 -5.89
N SER A 147 -8.41 -11.02 -5.45
CA SER A 147 -9.68 -11.56 -5.94
C SER A 147 -10.80 -11.33 -4.95
N PHE A 148 -11.94 -10.81 -5.38
CA PHE A 148 -13.15 -10.68 -4.58
C PHE A 148 -14.36 -10.97 -5.47
N GLU A 149 -15.35 -11.77 -5.03
CA GLU A 149 -16.55 -12.08 -5.83
C GLU A 149 -16.25 -12.54 -7.28
N GLN A 150 -15.20 -13.36 -7.46
CA GLN A 150 -14.68 -13.80 -8.79
C GLN A 150 -14.25 -12.64 -9.72
N ARG A 151 -13.96 -11.47 -9.16
CA ARG A 151 -13.46 -10.27 -9.82
C ARG A 151 -12.04 -9.94 -9.38
N ILE A 152 -11.33 -9.16 -10.20
CA ILE A 152 -9.99 -8.66 -9.87
C ILE A 152 -10.10 -7.26 -9.28
N ALA A 153 -9.45 -7.05 -8.13
CA ALA A 153 -9.08 -5.75 -7.61
C ALA A 153 -7.59 -5.50 -7.88
N TYR A 154 -7.24 -4.28 -8.27
CA TYR A 154 -5.88 -3.78 -8.36
C TYR A 154 -5.71 -2.59 -7.42
N ILE A 155 -4.67 -2.60 -6.60
CA ILE A 155 -4.37 -1.53 -5.68
C ILE A 155 -2.93 -1.10 -5.93
N GLU A 156 -2.75 0.15 -6.34
CA GLU A 156 -1.46 0.85 -6.36
C GLU A 156 -1.28 1.55 -5.01
N VAL A 157 -0.10 1.44 -4.43
CA VAL A 157 0.18 1.92 -3.09
C VAL A 157 1.42 2.80 -3.09
N LYS A 158 1.30 4.02 -2.54
CA LYS A 158 2.41 4.95 -2.39
C LYS A 158 2.70 5.21 -0.93
N SER A 159 3.89 4.80 -0.48
CA SER A 159 4.38 5.07 0.88
C SER A 159 5.00 6.46 1.04
N SER A 160 5.26 7.18 -0.05
CA SER A 160 5.83 8.53 -0.03
C SER A 160 4.75 9.58 0.26
N PRO A 161 5.10 10.75 0.84
CA PRO A 161 4.15 11.85 0.98
C PRO A 161 3.74 12.41 -0.40
N PRO A 162 2.58 13.08 -0.51
CA PRO A 162 2.08 13.69 -1.76
C PRO A 162 3.11 14.54 -2.49
N ALA A 163 3.91 15.31 -1.74
CA ALA A 163 4.96 16.16 -2.28
C ALA A 163 5.95 15.42 -3.20
N ASN A 164 6.15 14.11 -3.00
CA ASN A 164 7.09 13.29 -3.75
C ASN A 164 6.42 12.44 -4.84
N VAL A 165 5.09 12.40 -4.92
CA VAL A 165 4.39 11.71 -6.01
C VAL A 165 4.43 12.57 -7.26
N GLU A 166 4.75 11.96 -8.40
CA GLU A 166 4.76 12.62 -9.70
C GLU A 166 3.53 12.25 -10.54
N GLU A 167 3.05 13.17 -11.38
CA GLU A 167 1.88 12.94 -12.24
C GLU A 167 2.05 11.74 -13.18
N LYS A 168 3.29 11.47 -13.63
CA LYS A 168 3.63 10.30 -14.46
C LYS A 168 3.29 8.96 -13.77
N GLU A 169 3.36 8.91 -12.44
CA GLU A 169 3.03 7.69 -11.69
C GLU A 169 1.53 7.41 -11.71
N ILE A 170 0.71 8.47 -11.71
CA ILE A 170 -0.75 8.37 -11.83
C ILE A 170 -1.14 7.95 -13.24
N VAL A 171 -0.50 8.50 -14.27
CA VAL A 171 -0.67 8.05 -15.65
C VAL A 171 -0.31 6.57 -15.77
N SER A 172 0.84 6.14 -15.22
CA SER A 172 1.27 4.75 -15.25
C SER A 172 0.28 3.81 -14.52
N PHE A 173 -0.29 4.24 -13.39
CA PHE A 173 -1.34 3.50 -12.69
C PHE A 173 -2.60 3.35 -13.56
N LEU A 174 -3.05 4.43 -14.20
CA LEU A 174 -4.23 4.40 -15.07
C LEU A 174 -4.02 3.50 -16.29
N GLU A 175 -2.84 3.54 -16.92
CA GLU A 175 -2.46 2.65 -18.03
C GLU A 175 -2.46 1.17 -17.60
N ARG A 176 -1.83 0.85 -16.46
CA ARG A 176 -1.86 -0.51 -15.90
C ARG A 176 -3.28 -0.97 -15.55
N SER A 177 -4.11 -0.07 -15.04
CA SER A 177 -5.52 -0.35 -14.73
C SER A 177 -6.35 -0.60 -15.99
N GLU A 178 -6.08 0.10 -17.09
CA GLU A 178 -6.73 -0.15 -18.37
C GLU A 178 -6.31 -1.49 -18.96
N GLU A 179 -5.02 -1.79 -18.92
CA GLU A 179 -4.46 -3.05 -19.40
C GLU A 179 -4.92 -4.27 -18.60
N LEU A 180 -4.83 -4.23 -17.27
CA LEU A 180 -5.27 -5.32 -16.41
C LEU A 180 -6.80 -5.49 -16.42
N ALA A 181 -7.53 -4.42 -16.76
CA ALA A 181 -8.98 -4.34 -16.76
C ALA A 181 -9.61 -4.94 -15.48
N PRO A 182 -9.21 -4.47 -14.28
CA PRO A 182 -9.81 -4.94 -13.03
C PRO A 182 -11.24 -4.41 -12.90
N SER A 183 -12.05 -5.09 -12.10
CA SER A 183 -13.38 -4.58 -11.74
C SER A 183 -13.28 -3.42 -10.77
N LEU A 184 -12.25 -3.41 -9.92
CA LEU A 184 -11.96 -2.37 -8.94
C LEU A 184 -10.49 -1.98 -9.01
N ALA A 185 -10.19 -0.69 -9.15
CA ALA A 185 -8.84 -0.15 -9.08
C ALA A 185 -8.76 0.91 -7.98
N ILE A 186 -7.77 0.84 -7.11
CA ILE A 186 -7.59 1.78 -5.99
C ILE A 186 -6.18 2.35 -6.04
N PHE A 187 -6.05 3.67 -6.02
CA PHE A 187 -4.81 4.35 -5.72
C PHE A 187 -4.81 4.75 -4.24
N LEU A 188 -3.96 4.12 -3.44
CA LEU A 188 -3.81 4.38 -2.01
C LEU A 188 -2.53 5.15 -1.74
N GLU A 189 -2.66 6.36 -1.21
CA GLU A 189 -1.51 7.10 -0.68
C GLU A 189 -1.44 6.99 0.85
N ASP A 190 -0.32 6.52 1.39
CA ASP A 190 -0.13 6.36 2.85
C ASP A 190 0.20 7.71 3.52
N THR A 191 -0.84 8.54 3.59
CA THR A 191 -0.81 9.88 4.15
C THR A 191 -2.12 10.22 4.84
N GLN A 192 -2.08 11.17 5.77
CA GLN A 192 -3.29 11.83 6.29
C GLN A 192 -3.46 13.25 5.78
N LEU A 193 -2.56 13.71 4.90
CA LEU A 193 -2.64 15.00 4.23
C LEU A 193 -3.81 15.02 3.24
N ARG A 194 -4.25 16.23 2.85
CA ARG A 194 -5.34 16.41 1.90
C ARG A 194 -4.89 16.02 0.50
N MET A 195 -5.62 15.10 -0.12
CA MET A 195 -5.37 14.63 -1.48
C MET A 195 -5.68 15.71 -2.53
N LYS A 196 -6.60 16.64 -2.20
CA LYS A 196 -7.00 17.75 -3.08
C LYS A 196 -5.90 18.77 -3.37
N ASP A 197 -4.82 18.78 -2.59
CA ASP A 197 -3.75 19.76 -2.79
C ASP A 197 -2.81 19.35 -3.94
N LYS A 198 -2.75 18.04 -4.29
CA LYS A 198 -1.83 17.57 -5.34
C LYS A 198 -2.30 16.32 -6.08
N ILE A 199 -2.64 15.24 -5.36
CA ILE A 199 -2.97 13.95 -6.00
C ILE A 199 -4.25 14.02 -6.83
N VAL A 200 -5.33 14.57 -6.27
CA VAL A 200 -6.60 14.70 -7.01
C VAL A 200 -6.44 15.57 -8.26
N PRO A 201 -5.78 16.75 -8.22
CA PRO A 201 -5.46 17.52 -9.42
C PRO A 201 -4.73 16.72 -10.51
N PHE A 202 -3.76 15.89 -10.15
CA PHE A 202 -3.07 15.03 -11.13
C PHE A 202 -4.01 14.00 -11.77
N PHE A 203 -4.93 13.42 -11.00
CA PHE A 203 -5.95 12.55 -11.57
C PHE A 203 -6.92 13.32 -12.47
N GLU A 204 -7.38 14.51 -12.05
CA GLU A 204 -8.27 15.36 -12.84
C GLU A 204 -7.65 15.69 -14.21
N ASN A 205 -6.37 16.03 -14.23
CA ASN A 205 -5.62 16.26 -15.48
C ASN A 205 -5.54 15.00 -16.33
N ALA A 206 -5.11 13.87 -15.74
CA ALA A 206 -4.86 12.62 -16.46
C ALA A 206 -6.13 12.02 -17.10
N VAL A 207 -7.31 12.30 -16.56
CA VAL A 207 -8.58 11.76 -17.08
C VAL A 207 -9.43 12.78 -17.85
N LYS A 208 -8.99 14.04 -17.91
CA LYS A 208 -9.70 15.14 -18.57
C LYS A 208 -10.02 14.85 -20.04
N GLU A 209 -9.04 14.34 -20.78
CA GLU A 209 -9.20 14.02 -22.21
C GLU A 209 -10.18 12.87 -22.46
N LYS A 210 -10.39 12.01 -21.45
CA LYS A 210 -11.37 10.90 -21.48
C LYS A 210 -12.77 11.36 -21.08
N GLY A 211 -12.97 12.65 -20.79
CA GLY A 211 -14.26 13.21 -20.34
C GLY A 211 -14.71 12.71 -18.98
N LEU A 212 -13.81 12.12 -18.19
CA LEU A 212 -14.11 11.62 -16.85
C LEU A 212 -13.89 12.73 -15.81
N VAL A 213 -14.57 12.63 -14.68
CA VAL A 213 -14.49 13.59 -13.58
C VAL A 213 -14.15 12.86 -12.29
N VAL A 214 -13.29 13.47 -11.48
CA VAL A 214 -12.99 12.99 -10.12
C VAL A 214 -14.06 13.50 -9.16
N LYS A 215 -14.84 12.59 -8.57
CA LYS A 215 -15.91 12.93 -7.62
C LYS A 215 -15.49 12.55 -6.21
N ARG A 216 -15.70 13.45 -5.24
CA ARG A 216 -15.52 13.11 -3.82
C ARG A 216 -16.70 12.27 -3.35
N LEU A 217 -16.43 11.08 -2.83
CA LEU A 217 -17.44 10.15 -2.33
C LEU A 217 -17.64 10.30 -0.82
N ARG A 218 -16.54 10.39 -0.08
CA ARG A 218 -16.54 10.56 1.38
C ARG A 218 -15.17 11.00 1.86
N GLU A 219 -15.09 12.15 2.55
CA GLU A 219 -13.80 12.67 3.05
C GLU A 219 -12.69 12.55 1.99
N GLU A 220 -11.54 11.95 2.31
CA GLU A 220 -10.41 11.75 1.40
C GLU A 220 -10.56 10.49 0.52
N ILE A 221 -11.80 10.10 0.18
CA ILE A 221 -12.13 9.07 -0.78
C ILE A 221 -12.81 9.69 -2.00
N PHE A 222 -12.25 9.42 -3.17
CA PHE A 222 -12.72 9.92 -4.46
C PHE A 222 -12.94 8.77 -5.44
N GLY A 223 -13.80 8.97 -6.43
CA GLY A 223 -14.10 8.01 -7.48
C GLY A 223 -13.98 8.63 -8.88
N ILE A 224 -13.63 7.80 -9.87
CA ILE A 224 -13.56 8.17 -11.29
C ILE A 224 -14.26 7.08 -12.13
N GLY A 225 -15.26 7.49 -12.91
CA GLY A 225 -16.06 6.57 -13.73
C GLY A 225 -16.93 5.61 -12.91
N SER A 226 -16.59 4.32 -12.90
CA SER A 226 -17.30 3.29 -12.12
C SER A 226 -16.39 2.31 -11.36
N LYS A 227 -15.07 2.36 -11.60
CA LYS A 227 -14.12 1.36 -11.11
C LYS A 227 -12.89 1.90 -10.40
N VAL A 228 -12.51 3.17 -10.62
CA VAL A 228 -11.28 3.74 -10.05
C VAL A 228 -11.61 4.54 -8.80
N TYR A 229 -10.87 4.29 -7.73
CA TYR A 229 -10.93 4.99 -6.46
C TYR A 229 -9.58 5.60 -6.11
N ILE A 230 -9.60 6.74 -5.44
CA ILE A 230 -8.43 7.37 -4.82
C ILE A 230 -8.71 7.48 -3.34
N THR A 231 -7.78 7.04 -2.51
CA THR A 231 -7.92 7.18 -1.06
C THR A 231 -6.58 7.36 -0.36
N ASN A 232 -6.64 7.64 0.94
CA ASN A 232 -5.47 7.79 1.79
C ASN A 232 -5.65 7.05 3.13
N SER A 233 -4.80 7.38 4.10
CA SER A 233 -4.77 6.78 5.44
C SER A 233 -5.49 7.60 6.51
N LYS A 234 -6.28 8.62 6.12
CA LYS A 234 -7.06 9.42 7.08
C LYS A 234 -8.15 8.55 7.71
N ARG A 235 -8.30 8.69 9.04
CA ARG A 235 -8.98 7.75 9.94
C ARG A 235 -8.25 6.43 10.07
N ASP A 236 -8.39 5.54 9.09
CA ASP A 236 -7.68 4.27 9.02
C ASP A 236 -7.77 3.65 7.60
N VAL A 237 -6.74 2.90 7.20
CA VAL A 237 -6.66 2.32 5.85
C VAL A 237 -7.71 1.23 5.63
N VAL A 238 -7.98 0.42 6.66
CA VAL A 238 -8.90 -0.71 6.56
C VAL A 238 -10.31 -0.23 6.21
N SER A 239 -10.83 0.76 6.93
CA SER A 239 -12.18 1.31 6.71
C SER A 239 -12.31 2.07 5.40
N ASN A 240 -11.23 2.70 4.92
CA ASN A 240 -11.20 3.36 3.61
C ASN A 240 -11.23 2.35 2.47
N LEU A 241 -10.42 1.29 2.54
CA LEU A 241 -10.47 0.19 1.56
C LEU A 241 -11.82 -0.53 1.61
N ALA A 242 -12.34 -0.82 2.80
CA ALA A 242 -13.64 -1.44 2.99
C ALA A 242 -14.77 -0.61 2.36
N PHE A 243 -14.70 0.72 2.48
CA PHE A 243 -15.65 1.60 1.82
C PHE A 243 -15.56 1.52 0.31
N CYS A 244 -14.34 1.52 -0.27
CA CYS A 244 -14.17 1.42 -1.72
C CYS A 244 -14.75 0.10 -2.25
N VAL A 245 -14.44 -1.03 -1.60
CA VAL A 245 -14.97 -2.35 -1.96
C VAL A 245 -16.49 -2.39 -1.83
N LYS A 246 -17.04 -1.98 -0.67
CA LYS A 246 -18.49 -1.96 -0.44
C LYS A 246 -19.20 -1.08 -1.45
N HIS A 247 -18.73 0.14 -1.66
CA HIS A 247 -19.32 1.08 -2.60
C HIS A 247 -19.31 0.51 -4.02
N HIS A 248 -18.23 -0.17 -4.44
CA HIS A 248 -18.16 -0.77 -5.77
C HIS A 248 -19.18 -1.91 -5.95
N LEU A 249 -19.39 -2.71 -4.90
CA LEU A 249 -20.36 -3.82 -4.94
C LEU A 249 -21.81 -3.36 -4.92
N THR A 250 -22.11 -2.25 -4.22
CA THR A 250 -23.50 -1.78 -4.05
C THR A 250 -23.92 -0.71 -5.06
N SER A 251 -22.97 -0.03 -5.70
CA SER A 251 -23.23 1.12 -6.56
C SER A 251 -22.58 0.92 -7.93
N GLY A 252 -23.41 0.85 -8.99
CA GLY A 252 -22.95 0.56 -10.36
C GLY A 252 -22.15 1.67 -11.06
N SER A 253 -22.21 2.91 -10.55
CA SER A 253 -21.42 4.05 -11.06
C SER A 253 -21.35 5.20 -10.05
N PHE A 254 -20.34 6.07 -10.18
CA PHE A 254 -20.26 7.33 -9.42
C PHE A 254 -21.19 8.38 -10.06
N VAL A 255 -22.51 8.21 -9.91
CA VAL A 255 -23.51 9.20 -10.36
C VAL A 255 -23.34 10.51 -9.58
#